data_AF-A0A3B8WV54-F1
#
_entry.id   AF-A0A3B8WV54-F1
#
_cell.length_a   1.000
_cell.length_b   1.000
_cell.length_c   1.000
_cell.angle_alpha   90.00
_cell.angle_beta   90.00
_cell.angle_gamma   90.00
#
_symmetry.space_group_name_H-M   'P 1'
#
loop_
_entity.id
_entity.type
_entity.pdbx_description
1 polymer ?
#
loop_
_entity_poly.entity_id
_entity_poly.type
_entity_poly.pdbx_seq_one_letter_code
_entity_poly.pdbx_strand_id
1 'polypeptide(L)'
;VVKDLKQRIHSRERVLYGMKEWESPIAQRNLADVMVKLDNAVALHERYIEQVEAWVVAGTVTVPDNDSNRMNAWRSSIGKTTSDICFRALELLGGMAANSGDPLEIAARDLFMIAIHLGQIYEDNMIAYGRTEYGLSGHPLL
;
A
#
# COMPACT_ATOMS: atom_id res chain seq x y z
N VAL A 1 -1.39 -1.31 11.04
CA VAL A 1 -1.72 0.13 10.79
C VAL A 1 -3.21 0.40 10.83
N VAL A 2 -4.04 -0.08 9.89
CA VAL A 2 -5.48 0.26 9.86
C VAL A 2 -6.24 -0.14 11.13
N LYS A 3 -5.95 -1.32 11.69
CA LYS A 3 -6.49 -1.76 12.99
C LYS A 3 -6.14 -0.78 14.12
N ASP A 4 -4.88 -0.34 14.18
CA ASP A 4 -4.38 0.61 15.17
C ASP A 4 -5.02 1.99 14.99
N LEU A 5 -5.13 2.48 13.74
CA LEU A 5 -5.85 3.70 13.40
C LEU A 5 -7.29 3.67 13.91
N LYS A 6 -8.05 2.60 13.63
CA LYS A 6 -9.43 2.42 14.10
C LYS A 6 -9.51 2.47 15.62
N GLN A 7 -8.63 1.75 16.31
CA GLN A 7 -8.59 1.72 17.77
C GLN A 7 -8.30 3.10 18.36
N ARG A 8 -7.30 3.81 17.82
CA ARG A 8 -6.92 5.14 18.30
C ARG A 8 -8.01 6.17 18.03
N ILE A 9 -8.63 6.19 16.85
CA ILE A 9 -9.81 7.05 16.55
C ILE A 9 -10.92 6.81 17.56
N HIS A 10 -11.22 5.54 17.87
CA HIS A 10 -12.27 5.20 18.83
C HIS A 10 -11.97 5.71 20.24
N SER A 11 -10.72 5.60 20.69
CA SER A 11 -10.31 6.06 22.02
C SER A 11 -10.11 7.58 22.14
N ARG A 12 -10.01 8.29 21.01
CA ARG A 12 -9.57 9.70 20.98
C ARG A 12 -10.72 10.66 21.31
N GLU A 13 -10.39 11.64 22.13
CA GLU A 13 -11.22 12.81 22.39
C GLU A 13 -10.56 14.05 21.76
N ARG A 14 -11.36 14.87 21.08
CA ARG A 14 -10.88 16.06 20.37
C ARG A 14 -10.62 17.18 21.39
N VAL A 15 -9.35 17.52 21.61
CA VAL A 15 -8.92 18.54 22.59
C VAL A 15 -9.68 19.87 22.47
N LEU A 16 -9.97 20.33 21.24
CA LEU A 16 -10.64 21.63 21.01
C LEU A 16 -12.15 21.61 21.23
N TYR A 17 -12.81 20.45 21.16
CA TYR A 17 -14.27 20.37 21.15
C TYR A 17 -14.86 19.39 22.16
N GLY A 18 -14.04 18.63 22.91
CA GLY A 18 -14.49 17.65 23.90
C GLY A 18 -15.31 16.48 23.34
N MET A 19 -15.41 16.37 22.02
CA MET A 19 -16.19 15.32 21.36
C MET A 19 -15.35 14.07 21.13
N LYS A 20 -15.99 12.91 21.20
CA LYS A 20 -15.36 11.65 20.79
C LYS A 20 -15.13 11.67 19.29
N GLU A 21 -13.90 11.36 18.86
CA GLU A 21 -13.53 11.50 17.45
C GLU A 21 -14.32 10.55 16.55
N TRP A 22 -14.65 9.35 17.03
CA TRP A 22 -15.42 8.36 16.27
C TRP A 22 -16.87 8.77 15.99
N GLU A 23 -17.43 9.72 16.74
CA GLU A 23 -18.76 10.28 16.49
C GLU A 23 -18.75 11.25 15.29
N SER A 24 -17.57 11.72 14.86
CA SER A 24 -17.44 12.61 13.71
C SER A 24 -17.69 11.86 12.39
N PRO A 25 -18.63 12.31 11.54
CA PRO A 25 -18.82 11.75 10.20
C PRO A 25 -17.55 11.84 9.33
N ILE A 26 -16.70 12.84 9.60
CA ILE A 26 -15.43 13.02 8.88
C ILE A 26 -14.45 11.89 9.25
N ALA A 27 -14.34 11.55 10.55
CA ALA A 27 -13.47 10.47 11.00
C ALA A 27 -13.94 9.11 10.47
N GLN A 28 -15.25 8.87 10.48
CA GLN A 28 -15.86 7.65 9.92
C GLN A 28 -15.55 7.50 8.43
N ARG A 29 -15.77 8.56 7.63
CA ARG A 29 -15.44 8.58 6.20
C ARG A 29 -13.95 8.33 5.95
N ASN A 30 -13.08 9.01 6.71
CA ASN A 30 -11.64 8.87 6.52
C ASN A 30 -11.14 7.46 6.88
N LEU A 31 -11.70 6.84 7.93
CA LEU A 31 -11.40 5.46 8.26
C LEU A 31 -11.87 4.50 7.16
N ALA A 32 -13.08 4.71 6.62
CA ALA A 32 -13.61 3.91 5.52
C ALA A 32 -12.73 3.99 4.27
N ASP A 33 -12.27 5.19 3.88
CA ASP A 33 -11.34 5.38 2.75
C ASP A 33 -10.04 4.57 2.93
N VAL A 34 -9.45 4.60 4.13
CA VAL A 34 -8.24 3.83 4.43
C VAL A 34 -8.49 2.32 4.43
N MET A 35 -9.65 1.87 4.92
CA MET A 35 -10.04 0.45 4.88
C MET A 35 -10.19 -0.04 3.45
N VAL A 36 -10.90 0.70 2.59
CA VAL A 36 -11.08 0.34 1.18
C VAL A 36 -9.75 0.28 0.43
N LYS A 37 -8.82 1.22 0.70
CA LYS A 37 -7.47 1.17 0.12
C LYS A 37 -6.70 -0.08 0.54
N LEU A 38 -6.83 -0.50 1.80
CA LEU A 38 -6.23 -1.75 2.27
C LEU A 38 -6.85 -2.95 1.55
N ASP A 39 -8.17 -3.01 1.45
CA ASP A 39 -8.88 -4.10 0.79
C ASP A 39 -8.43 -4.22 -0.68
N ASN A 40 -8.28 -3.09 -1.38
CA ASN A 40 -7.76 -3.06 -2.75
C ASN A 40 -6.33 -3.61 -2.85
N ALA A 41 -5.45 -3.23 -1.92
CA ALA A 41 -4.06 -3.72 -1.90
C ALA A 41 -4.00 -5.23 -1.60
N VAL A 42 -4.84 -5.71 -0.68
CA VAL A 42 -4.95 -7.14 -0.35
C VAL A 42 -5.47 -7.93 -1.53
N ALA A 43 -6.55 -7.48 -2.17
CA ALA A 43 -7.10 -8.16 -3.36
C ALA A 43 -6.09 -8.23 -4.51
N LEU A 44 -5.30 -7.17 -4.72
CA LEU A 44 -4.23 -7.19 -5.72
C LEU A 44 -3.10 -8.16 -5.34
N HIS A 45 -2.79 -8.27 -4.05
CA HIS A 45 -1.80 -9.22 -3.55
C HIS A 45 -2.26 -10.68 -3.69
N GLU A 46 -3.53 -10.96 -3.39
CA GLU A 46 -4.13 -12.28 -3.59
C GLU A 46 -4.08 -12.67 -5.07
N ARG A 47 -4.46 -11.77 -5.96
CA ARG A 47 -4.34 -11.99 -7.42
C ARG A 47 -2.90 -12.23 -7.88
N TYR A 48 -1.93 -11.56 -7.26
CA TYR A 48 -0.52 -11.84 -7.50
C TYR A 48 -0.15 -13.27 -7.09
N ILE A 49 -0.56 -13.71 -5.89
CA ILE A 49 -0.29 -15.07 -5.41
C ILE A 49 -0.91 -16.11 -6.33
N GLU A 50 -2.19 -15.95 -6.69
CA GLU A 50 -2.91 -16.85 -7.59
C GLU A 50 -2.18 -17.04 -8.92
N GLN A 51 -1.64 -15.96 -9.49
CA GLN A 51 -0.88 -16.03 -10.74
C GLN A 51 0.43 -16.81 -10.59
N VAL A 52 1.15 -16.61 -9.48
CA VAL A 52 2.38 -17.36 -9.18
C VAL A 52 2.07 -18.85 -8.99
N GLU A 53 1.04 -19.17 -8.22
CA GLU A 53 0.61 -20.56 -7.98
C GLU A 53 0.17 -21.25 -9.27
N ALA A 54 -0.53 -20.54 -10.15
CA ALA A 54 -0.92 -21.06 -11.46
C ALA A 54 0.31 -21.41 -12.33
N TRP A 55 1.36 -20.58 -12.32
CA TRP A 55 2.61 -20.88 -13.01
C TRP A 55 3.36 -22.07 -12.43
N VAL A 56 3.36 -22.21 -11.10
CA VAL A 56 3.94 -23.38 -10.42
C VAL A 56 3.22 -24.66 -10.83
N VAL A 57 1.88 -24.67 -10.80
CA VAL A 57 1.07 -25.82 -11.20
C VAL A 57 1.28 -26.19 -12.67
N ALA A 58 1.40 -25.19 -13.54
CA ALA A 58 1.64 -25.38 -14.97
C ALA A 58 3.08 -25.78 -15.30
N GLY A 59 4.01 -25.78 -14.34
CA GLY A 59 5.43 -26.02 -14.58
C GLY A 59 6.07 -24.94 -15.46
N THR A 60 5.60 -23.70 -15.37
CA THR A 60 6.13 -22.57 -16.17
C THR A 60 7.54 -22.22 -15.71
N VAL A 61 8.54 -22.51 -16.56
CA VAL A 61 9.96 -22.24 -16.28
C VAL A 61 10.38 -20.82 -16.71
N THR A 62 9.69 -20.26 -17.71
CA THR A 62 9.99 -18.94 -18.27
C THR A 62 8.71 -18.14 -18.40
N VAL A 63 8.68 -16.96 -17.78
CA VAL A 63 7.52 -16.06 -17.83
C VAL A 63 7.74 -15.03 -18.94
N PRO A 64 6.75 -14.80 -19.83
CA PRO A 64 6.83 -13.75 -20.85
C PRO A 64 7.06 -12.36 -20.25
N ASP A 65 7.74 -11.48 -20.98
CA ASP A 65 8.10 -10.14 -20.49
C ASP A 65 6.89 -9.32 -20.03
N ASN A 66 5.77 -9.35 -20.76
CA ASN A 66 4.56 -8.62 -20.38
C ASN A 66 3.98 -9.11 -19.05
N ASP A 67 3.98 -10.42 -18.83
CA ASP A 67 3.48 -11.05 -17.62
C ASP A 67 4.41 -10.74 -16.44
N SER A 68 5.74 -10.84 -16.64
CA SER A 68 6.73 -10.49 -15.61
C SER A 68 6.60 -9.03 -15.19
N ASN A 69 6.52 -8.11 -16.16
CA ASN A 69 6.38 -6.68 -15.88
C ASN A 69 5.02 -6.33 -15.26
N ARG A 70 3.94 -7.07 -15.57
CA ARG A 70 2.65 -6.95 -14.87
C ARG A 70 2.80 -7.31 -13.39
N MET A 71 3.50 -8.40 -13.08
CA MET A 71 3.73 -8.83 -11.70
C MET A 71 4.57 -7.80 -10.91
N ASN A 72 5.53 -7.16 -11.57
CA ASN A 72 6.33 -6.06 -11.05
C ASN A 72 5.47 -4.81 -10.76
N ALA A 73 4.58 -4.45 -11.70
CA ALA A 73 3.61 -3.39 -11.52
C ALA A 73 2.66 -3.65 -10.33
N TRP A 74 2.16 -4.87 -10.16
CA TRP A 74 1.31 -5.21 -9.02
C TRP A 74 2.03 -5.06 -7.68
N ARG A 75 3.24 -5.61 -7.55
CA ARG A 75 4.02 -5.52 -6.30
C ARG A 75 4.33 -4.07 -5.91
N SER A 76 4.83 -3.27 -6.86
CA SER A 76 5.12 -1.85 -6.63
C SER A 76 3.87 -1.03 -6.31
N SER A 77 2.72 -1.34 -6.93
CA SER A 77 1.43 -0.72 -6.60
C SER A 77 0.98 -1.03 -5.17
N ILE A 78 1.14 -2.29 -4.72
CA ILE A 78 0.87 -2.70 -3.33
C ILE A 78 1.80 -1.94 -2.36
N GLY A 79 3.11 -1.88 -2.66
CA GLY A 79 4.08 -1.15 -1.84
C GLY A 79 3.75 0.34 -1.70
N LYS A 80 3.46 1.01 -2.82
CA LYS A 80 3.04 2.43 -2.83
C LYS A 80 1.75 2.64 -2.03
N THR A 81 0.72 1.85 -2.30
CA THR A 81 -0.59 1.98 -1.66
C THR A 81 -0.50 1.78 -0.14
N THR A 82 0.28 0.79 0.30
CA THR A 82 0.44 0.52 1.73
C THR A 82 1.28 1.58 2.44
N SER A 83 2.30 2.14 1.78
CA SER A 83 3.02 3.32 2.26
C SER A 83 2.09 4.53 2.42
N ASP A 84 1.26 4.81 1.41
CA ASP A 84 0.29 5.91 1.44
C ASP A 84 -0.74 5.74 2.58
N ILE A 85 -1.20 4.51 2.85
CA ILE A 85 -2.06 4.19 3.99
C ILE A 85 -1.41 4.58 5.32
N CYS A 86 -0.11 4.31 5.49
CA CYS A 86 0.61 4.67 6.72
C CYS A 86 0.72 6.18 6.91
N PHE A 87 1.13 6.92 5.88
CA PHE A 87 1.19 8.38 5.96
C PHE A 87 -0.20 8.98 6.19
N ARG A 88 -1.23 8.45 5.53
CA ARG A 88 -2.60 8.90 5.76
C ARG A 88 -3.06 8.64 7.20
N ALA A 89 -2.67 7.51 7.80
CA ALA A 89 -2.98 7.23 9.20
C ALA A 89 -2.28 8.21 10.15
N LEU A 90 -1.02 8.59 9.87
CA LEU A 90 -0.30 9.62 10.62
C LEU A 90 -1.01 10.98 10.53
N GLU A 91 -1.42 11.39 9.34
CA GLU A 91 -2.16 12.65 9.13
C GLU A 91 -3.46 12.71 9.95
N LEU A 92 -4.19 11.59 10.02
CA LEU A 92 -5.46 11.51 10.73
C LEU A 92 -5.28 11.58 12.26
N LEU A 93 -4.25 10.92 12.79
CA LEU A 93 -3.98 10.90 14.23
C LEU A 93 -3.20 12.14 14.70
N GLY A 94 -2.50 12.81 13.80
CA GLY A 94 -1.78 14.06 14.06
C GLY A 94 -0.52 13.86 14.89
N GLY A 95 -0.03 14.96 15.49
CA GLY A 95 1.31 15.05 16.08
C GLY A 95 1.67 13.95 17.10
N MET A 96 0.71 13.47 17.89
CA MET A 96 0.98 12.40 18.86
C MET A 96 1.46 11.11 18.20
N ALA A 97 0.91 10.75 17.04
CA ALA A 97 1.30 9.55 16.31
C ALA A 97 2.57 9.74 15.47
N ALA A 98 3.02 10.99 15.28
CA ALA A 98 4.25 11.34 14.57
C ALA A 98 5.46 11.48 15.50
N ASN A 99 5.28 11.28 16.81
CA ASN A 99 6.38 11.28 17.77
C ASN A 99 7.35 10.13 17.45
N SER A 100 8.64 10.40 17.52
CA SER A 100 9.68 9.40 17.33
C SER A 100 9.47 8.21 18.25
N GLY A 101 9.42 7.00 17.67
CA GLY A 101 9.22 5.76 18.41
C GLY A 101 7.76 5.34 18.58
N ASP A 102 6.79 6.13 18.11
CA ASP A 102 5.42 5.63 17.97
C ASP A 102 5.40 4.48 16.95
N PRO A 103 4.74 3.34 17.24
CA PRO A 103 4.66 2.22 16.30
C PRO A 103 4.13 2.61 14.91
N LEU A 104 3.24 3.60 14.81
CA LEU A 104 2.72 4.07 13.53
C LEU A 104 3.76 4.91 12.77
N GLU A 105 4.54 5.73 13.46
CA GLU A 105 5.67 6.47 12.90
C GLU A 105 6.70 5.51 12.32
N ILE A 106 7.07 4.48 13.09
CA ILE A 106 8.00 3.43 12.66
C ILE A 106 7.46 2.73 11.41
N ALA A 107 6.20 2.27 11.45
CA ALA A 107 5.59 1.56 10.32
C ALA A 107 5.52 2.43 9.04
N ALA A 108 5.29 3.73 9.18
CA ALA A 108 5.27 4.65 8.04
C ALA A 108 6.66 4.80 7.40
N ARG A 109 7.70 4.98 8.22
CA ARG A 109 9.08 5.02 7.71
C ARG A 109 9.49 3.71 7.07
N ASP A 110 9.16 2.58 7.68
CA ASP A 110 9.56 1.27 7.20
C ASP A 110 8.91 0.95 5.85
N LEU A 111 7.60 1.22 5.69
CA LEU A 111 6.94 1.04 4.38
C LEU A 111 7.42 2.05 3.34
N PHE A 112 7.76 3.28 3.75
CA PHE A 112 8.37 4.24 2.83
C PHE A 112 9.70 3.72 2.29
N MET A 113 10.53 3.09 3.13
CA MET A 113 11.78 2.45 2.69
C MET A 113 11.55 1.32 1.69
N ILE A 114 10.49 0.53 1.86
CA ILE A 114 10.10 -0.49 0.87
C ILE A 114 9.69 0.16 -0.45
N ALA A 115 8.86 1.21 -0.40
CA ALA A 115 8.32 1.87 -1.59
C ALA A 115 9.40 2.57 -2.45
N ILE A 116 10.54 2.94 -1.87
CA ILE A 116 11.66 3.57 -2.60
C ILE A 116 12.78 2.59 -2.97
N HIS A 117 12.66 1.31 -2.62
CA HIS A 117 13.61 0.30 -3.08
C HIS A 117 13.56 0.19 -4.61
N LEU A 118 14.72 0.08 -5.28
CA LEU A 118 14.82 0.03 -6.75
C LEU A 118 13.76 -0.90 -7.38
N GLY A 119 13.67 -2.14 -6.88
CA GLY A 119 12.70 -3.15 -7.34
C GLY A 119 11.22 -2.87 -7.02
N GLN A 120 10.89 -1.75 -6.38
CA GLN A 120 9.54 -1.38 -5.92
C GLN A 120 9.15 0.06 -6.33
N ILE A 121 10.04 0.82 -6.98
CA ILE A 121 9.74 2.18 -7.44
C ILE A 121 8.55 2.12 -8.41
N TYR A 122 7.42 2.68 -7.99
CA TYR A 122 6.16 2.57 -8.73
C TYR A 122 6.27 3.11 -10.15
N GLU A 123 6.85 4.28 -10.36
CA GLU A 123 6.90 4.92 -11.67
C GLU A 123 7.69 4.09 -12.68
N ASP A 124 8.85 3.55 -12.28
CA ASP A 124 9.68 2.71 -13.15
C ASP A 124 8.96 1.41 -13.53
N ASN A 125 8.29 0.78 -12.56
CA ASN A 125 7.50 -0.44 -12.78
C ASN A 125 6.29 -0.18 -13.70
N MET A 126 5.62 0.98 -13.58
CA MET A 126 4.51 1.35 -14.46
C MET A 126 4.97 1.65 -15.88
N ILE A 127 6.09 2.36 -16.03
CA ILE A 127 6.70 2.61 -17.35
C ILE A 127 7.05 1.29 -18.02
N ALA A 128 7.72 0.39 -17.28
CA ALA A 128 8.12 -0.92 -17.79
C ALA A 128 6.91 -1.73 -18.25
N TYR A 129 5.88 -1.83 -17.40
CA TYR A 129 4.67 -2.56 -17.71
C TYR A 129 3.92 -1.95 -18.90
N GLY A 130 3.68 -0.63 -18.89
CA GLY A 130 3.02 0.06 -19.98
C GLY A 130 3.73 -0.12 -21.33
N ARG A 131 5.06 -0.15 -21.35
CA ARG A 131 5.85 -0.42 -22.57
C ARG A 131 5.60 -1.82 -23.12
N THR A 132 5.56 -2.83 -22.25
CA THR A 132 5.33 -4.22 -22.68
C THR A 132 3.96 -4.45 -23.31
N GLU A 133 2.94 -3.69 -22.91
CA GLU A 133 1.61 -3.72 -23.54
C GLU A 133 1.61 -3.22 -25.00
N TYR A 134 2.64 -2.47 -25.41
CA TYR A 134 2.85 -2.05 -26.79
C TYR A 134 3.93 -2.88 -27.52
N GLY A 135 4.33 -4.02 -26.97
CA GLY A 135 5.36 -4.90 -27.55
C GLY A 135 6.78 -4.33 -27.49
N LEU A 136 7.01 -3.29 -26.68
CA LEU A 136 8.35 -2.77 -26.39
C LEU A 136 8.99 -3.54 -25.23
N SER A 137 10.31 -3.43 -25.09
CA SER A 137 11.02 -4.03 -23.96
C SER A 137 10.62 -3.40 -22.63
N GLY A 138 10.48 -4.26 -21.61
CA GLY A 138 10.35 -3.86 -20.21
C GLY A 138 11.65 -3.28 -19.64
N HIS A 139 11.68 -3.08 -18.32
CA HIS A 139 12.86 -2.51 -17.68
C HIS A 139 13.93 -3.59 -17.45
N PRO A 140 15.20 -3.36 -17.82
CA PRO A 140 16.23 -4.41 -17.86
C PRO A 140 16.68 -4.93 -16.49
N LEU A 141 16.32 -4.24 -15.41
CA LEU A 141 16.72 -4.55 -14.03
C LEU A 141 15.54 -4.88 -13.10
N LEU A 142 14.30 -4.77 -13.58
CA LEU A 142 13.10 -5.01 -12.78
C LEU A 142 12.48 -6.35 -13.14
#